data_AF-A0A9Q1FRA1-F1
#
_entry.id   AF-A0A9Q1FRA1-F1
#
_cell.length_a   1.000
_cell.length_b   1.000
_cell.length_c   1.000
_cell.angle_alpha   90.00
_cell.angle_beta   90.00
_cell.angle_gamma   90.00
#
_symmetry.space_group_name_H-M   'P 1'
#
loop_
_entity.id
_entity.type
_entity.pdbx_description
1 polymer ?
#
loop_
_entity_poly.entity_id
_entity_poly.type
_entity_poly.pdbx_seq_one_letter_code
_entity_poly.pdbx_strand_id
1 'polypeptide(L)'
;MSLLKRATTWEISESEGESDSEIKSTSTSAVPKIDGPVTPNSQKIVKANNDETEKCNAAARSCETQNLRDTLPLPSTAVPSTPSPGKRRRRTKEEIDADKLNLEQKKKDREKFRNEKAQEKEKKRQEQQQRKQDAERLKCYRPENCLKSLTVCIDAALLQDERSDILLGSLYSMEWKITIEEQQLLHSITWRRELPEGEDKPSPVLEEQVLMVLTLNDFLDMVVSIKHDEQKGFEVLAVDSLFKQLSEYLNRNGEKVVTLAVMGPNPNSWTLCSQQHGDQMLSSQMGEEGVDIEEALVFLQLYRNTSVIFLESWQGLTDHVCAITKALSKRPFKQLTEKEYLPFCLDGSWASGVRVEKDGTGLSQVWSRQIQQLNRVSPAVAAGVSSAFPSPQLLLKAYKDLGSEGERKGLLADLSVKSGERERRVGPEISNRVYRFLTAQNPQLVLD
;
A
#
# COMPACT_ATOMS: atom_id res chain seq x y z
N MET A 1 -18.62 -34.94 4.86
CA MET A 1 -18.92 -33.55 5.28
C MET A 1 -17.61 -32.79 5.36
N SER A 2 -17.14 -32.23 4.23
CA SER A 2 -15.94 -31.39 4.21
C SER A 2 -16.35 -29.93 4.42
N LEU A 3 -15.57 -29.22 5.22
CA LEU A 3 -15.75 -27.80 5.48
C LEU A 3 -15.33 -27.03 4.23
N LEU A 4 -16.31 -26.57 3.45
CA LEU A 4 -16.15 -25.58 2.38
C LEU A 4 -15.52 -24.31 2.97
N LYS A 5 -14.20 -24.16 2.84
CA LYS A 5 -13.52 -22.88 3.06
C LYS A 5 -13.52 -22.14 1.73
N ARG A 6 -14.42 -21.17 1.62
CA ARG A 6 -14.52 -20.25 0.49
C ARG A 6 -13.29 -19.34 0.51
N ALA A 7 -12.49 -19.34 -0.55
CA ALA A 7 -11.44 -18.34 -0.72
C ALA A 7 -12.07 -16.99 -1.12
N THR A 8 -11.53 -15.90 -0.60
CA THR A 8 -11.84 -14.54 -1.03
C THR A 8 -11.25 -14.32 -2.42
N THR A 9 -12.11 -14.27 -3.45
CA THR A 9 -11.74 -13.92 -4.81
C THR A 9 -11.34 -12.45 -4.84
N TRP A 10 -10.10 -12.15 -5.23
CA TRP A 10 -9.63 -10.77 -5.41
C TRP A 10 -9.86 -10.38 -6.88
N GLU A 11 -10.68 -9.37 -7.11
CA GLU A 11 -10.80 -8.74 -8.42
C GLU A 11 -9.52 -7.94 -8.72
N ILE A 12 -8.90 -8.22 -9.87
CA ILE A 12 -7.83 -7.40 -10.43
C ILE A 12 -8.53 -6.16 -11.01
N SER A 13 -8.35 -4.99 -10.38
CA SER A 13 -8.80 -3.71 -10.94
C SER A 13 -7.97 -3.38 -12.19
N GLU A 14 -8.61 -3.52 -13.35
CA GLU A 14 -8.17 -2.90 -14.60
C GLU A 14 -8.54 -1.40 -14.56
N SER A 15 -7.62 -0.57 -14.10
CA SER A 15 -7.72 0.88 -14.34
C SER A 15 -6.34 1.55 -14.39
N GLU A 16 -5.60 1.29 -15.46
CA GLU A 16 -4.55 2.20 -15.93
C GLU A 16 -4.73 2.37 -17.45
N GLY A 17 -5.62 3.30 -17.81
CA GLY A 17 -5.64 3.85 -19.16
C GLY A 17 -4.56 4.92 -19.27
N GLU A 18 -3.46 4.60 -19.94
CA GLU A 18 -2.54 5.60 -20.46
C GLU A 18 -3.24 6.38 -21.57
N SER A 19 -3.61 7.64 -21.31
CA SER A 19 -3.90 8.60 -22.38
C SER A 19 -3.48 10.01 -21.97
N ASP A 20 -2.18 10.27 -22.02
CA ASP A 20 -1.63 11.64 -22.06
C ASP A 20 -1.29 11.97 -23.52
N SER A 21 -2.20 12.68 -24.19
CA SER A 21 -1.86 13.50 -25.35
C SER A 21 -2.66 14.82 -25.28
N GLU A 22 -2.11 15.78 -24.53
CA GLU A 22 -2.58 17.16 -24.56
C GLU A 22 -2.25 17.79 -25.93
N ILE A 23 -3.30 18.00 -26.71
CA ILE A 23 -3.30 18.87 -27.89
C ILE A 23 -3.26 20.33 -27.40
N LYS A 24 -2.07 20.95 -27.43
CA LYS A 24 -1.94 22.40 -27.29
C LYS A 24 -2.25 23.08 -28.62
N SER A 25 -3.48 23.57 -28.76
CA SER A 25 -3.86 24.54 -29.78
C SER A 25 -3.36 25.94 -29.39
N THR A 26 -2.33 26.43 -30.07
CA THR A 26 -1.99 27.86 -30.08
C THR A 26 -2.02 28.39 -31.50
N SER A 27 -3.00 29.26 -31.73
CA SER A 27 -3.20 30.11 -32.89
C SER A 27 -2.05 31.09 -33.10
N THR A 28 -1.51 31.17 -34.31
CA THR A 28 -0.71 32.33 -34.74
C THR A 28 -1.11 32.73 -36.16
N SER A 29 -1.63 33.95 -36.31
CA SER A 29 -1.81 34.61 -37.61
C SER A 29 -0.47 35.14 -38.12
N ALA A 30 -0.23 34.97 -39.43
CA ALA A 30 0.84 35.60 -40.21
C ALA A 30 0.78 37.16 -40.11
N VAL A 31 1.79 37.98 -40.45
CA VAL A 31 2.57 38.17 -41.69
C VAL A 31 3.79 39.13 -41.33
N PRO A 32 4.71 39.59 -42.23
CA PRO A 32 5.98 38.98 -42.66
C PRO A 32 7.27 39.87 -42.59
N LYS A 33 8.40 39.24 -42.98
CA LYS A 33 9.60 39.77 -43.70
C LYS A 33 10.57 40.72 -42.97
N ILE A 34 11.86 40.37 -42.98
CA ILE A 34 12.94 41.01 -43.77
C ILE A 34 14.23 40.16 -43.67
N ASP A 35 14.97 40.16 -44.78
CA ASP A 35 16.17 39.40 -45.13
C ASP A 35 17.44 39.65 -44.30
N GLY A 36 18.34 38.65 -44.29
CA GLY A 36 19.78 38.91 -44.41
C GLY A 36 20.70 38.20 -43.40
N PRO A 37 21.89 37.71 -43.81
CA PRO A 37 22.58 36.58 -43.17
C PRO A 37 23.81 37.00 -42.36
N VAL A 38 24.12 36.32 -41.24
CA VAL A 38 25.46 36.42 -40.62
C VAL A 38 25.91 35.08 -40.01
N THR A 39 27.16 34.78 -40.38
CA THR A 39 28.13 33.73 -40.01
C THR A 39 28.22 33.26 -38.55
N PRO A 40 28.75 32.04 -38.31
CA PRO A 40 29.14 31.56 -36.99
C PRO A 40 30.55 32.08 -36.66
N ASN A 41 30.73 32.68 -35.49
CA ASN A 41 32.08 32.89 -34.97
C ASN A 41 32.15 32.61 -33.47
N SER A 42 32.94 31.57 -33.19
CA SER A 42 33.84 31.33 -32.05
C SER A 42 33.76 32.28 -30.85
N GLN A 43 33.71 31.69 -29.66
CA GLN A 43 34.62 32.09 -28.57
C GLN A 43 34.68 31.01 -27.47
N LYS A 44 35.78 30.25 -27.48
CA LYS A 44 36.46 29.82 -26.26
C LYS A 44 36.84 31.09 -25.48
N ILE A 45 36.50 31.16 -24.20
CA ILE A 45 37.32 31.79 -23.15
C ILE A 45 36.90 31.20 -21.78
N VAL A 46 37.86 30.47 -21.20
CA VAL A 46 38.33 30.53 -19.81
C VAL A 46 37.30 30.95 -18.75
N LYS A 47 36.86 29.98 -17.95
CA LYS A 47 36.38 30.23 -16.58
C LYS A 47 37.57 30.06 -15.63
N ALA A 48 38.15 31.17 -15.21
CA ALA A 48 38.77 31.29 -13.90
C ALA A 48 37.80 32.11 -13.06
N ASN A 49 37.43 31.61 -11.88
CA ASN A 49 37.19 32.45 -10.71
C ASN A 49 37.20 31.61 -9.43
N ASN A 50 37.80 32.27 -8.45
CA ASN A 50 38.09 31.89 -7.09
C ASN A 50 36.87 31.56 -6.22
N ASP A 51 37.24 31.05 -5.04
CA ASP A 51 36.59 31.15 -3.73
C ASP A 51 35.43 30.20 -3.40
N GLU A 52 35.84 29.10 -2.77
CA GLU A 52 35.64 28.82 -1.35
C GLU A 52 34.26 28.96 -0.70
N THR A 53 33.96 27.88 0.04
CA THR A 53 33.11 27.76 1.25
C THR A 53 31.58 27.79 1.06
N GLU A 54 30.93 26.65 1.31
CA GLU A 54 30.38 26.33 2.63
C GLU A 54 29.71 24.93 2.64
N LYS A 55 30.27 24.02 3.46
CA LYS A 55 29.59 22.83 4.00
C LYS A 55 29.87 22.82 5.50
N CYS A 56 28.84 23.07 6.31
CA CYS A 56 28.89 22.89 7.75
C CYS A 56 28.82 21.41 8.11
N ASN A 57 29.78 20.95 8.93
CA ASN A 57 29.63 19.78 9.78
C ASN A 57 30.20 20.10 11.17
N ALA A 58 29.43 19.71 12.19
CA ALA A 58 29.72 19.93 13.60
C ALA A 58 30.74 18.92 14.13
N ALA A 59 31.71 19.38 14.92
CA ALA A 59 32.44 18.56 15.87
C ALA A 59 33.03 19.39 17.02
N ALA A 60 33.02 18.77 18.18
CA ALA A 60 33.41 19.24 19.50
C ALA A 60 34.82 19.82 19.62
N ARG A 61 35.00 20.77 20.56
CA ARG A 61 36.31 21.17 21.08
C ARG A 61 36.33 21.14 22.61
N SER A 62 37.29 20.36 23.11
CA SER A 62 37.95 20.51 24.40
C SER A 62 38.83 21.76 24.38
N CYS A 63 38.94 22.50 25.49
CA CYS A 63 40.18 23.18 25.82
C CYS A 63 40.31 23.47 27.32
N GLU A 64 41.48 23.13 27.83
CA GLU A 64 42.00 23.40 29.16
C GLU A 64 42.27 24.90 29.35
N THR A 65 42.06 25.39 30.56
CA THR A 65 42.36 26.77 30.98
C THR A 65 43.52 26.79 31.97
N GLN A 66 44.57 27.55 31.66
CA GLN A 66 45.51 28.08 32.63
C GLN A 66 45.50 29.62 32.60
N ASN A 67 45.49 30.18 33.82
CA ASN A 67 46.05 31.46 34.27
C ASN A 67 45.73 32.76 33.51
N LEU A 68 45.11 33.72 34.21
CA LEU A 68 45.74 35.01 34.51
C LEU A 68 44.94 35.77 35.59
N ARG A 69 45.70 36.53 36.37
CA ARG A 69 45.34 37.30 37.57
C ARG A 69 44.41 38.46 37.22
N ASP A 70 43.51 38.82 38.14
CA ASP A 70 43.35 40.25 38.46
C ASP A 70 42.75 40.52 39.86
N THR A 71 43.57 41.27 40.61
CA THR A 71 43.30 42.36 41.57
C THR A 71 42.01 42.41 42.42
N LEU A 72 42.24 42.39 43.74
CA LEU A 72 41.36 42.88 44.81
C LEU A 72 41.26 44.41 44.81
N PRO A 73 40.19 44.96 45.44
CA PRO A 73 40.35 46.09 46.36
C PRO A 73 39.85 45.76 47.77
N LEU A 74 40.65 46.13 48.78
CA LEU A 74 40.22 46.35 50.16
C LEU A 74 39.50 47.71 50.25
N PRO A 75 38.54 47.93 51.17
CA PRO A 75 38.98 48.39 52.50
C PRO A 75 38.08 48.04 53.71
N SER A 76 38.73 48.26 54.86
CA SER A 76 38.16 48.75 56.12
C SER A 76 37.91 47.73 57.23
N THR A 77 38.90 47.69 58.10
CA THR A 77 38.83 47.30 59.51
C THR A 77 37.66 47.99 60.23
N ALA A 78 36.65 47.19 60.58
CA ALA A 78 35.82 47.44 61.75
C ALA A 78 35.87 46.18 62.62
N VAL A 79 36.41 46.33 63.81
CA VAL A 79 36.25 45.35 64.89
C VAL A 79 34.81 45.47 65.38
N PRO A 80 34.07 44.36 65.43
CA PRO A 80 33.32 44.11 66.65
C PRO A 80 33.64 42.72 67.21
N SER A 81 34.11 42.74 68.46
CA SER A 81 33.74 41.80 69.52
C SER A 81 33.43 40.36 69.10
N THR A 82 34.40 39.49 69.33
CA THR A 82 34.23 38.06 69.59
C THR A 82 32.94 37.77 70.40
N PRO A 83 31.98 36.97 69.87
CA PRO A 83 31.16 36.16 70.74
C PRO A 83 32.02 34.97 71.19
N SER A 84 31.99 34.73 72.49
CA SER A 84 32.67 33.65 73.20
C SER A 84 32.56 32.28 72.50
N PRO A 85 33.52 31.36 72.69
CA PRO A 85 33.43 30.01 72.13
C PRO A 85 32.30 29.26 72.83
N GLY A 86 31.10 29.33 72.24
CA GLY A 86 29.98 28.48 72.59
C GLY A 86 30.47 27.05 72.50
N LYS A 87 30.50 26.39 73.66
CA LYS A 87 30.80 24.97 73.90
C LYS A 87 30.55 24.16 72.61
N ARG A 88 31.61 23.56 72.03
CA ARG A 88 31.45 22.43 71.10
C ARG A 88 30.65 21.38 71.87
N ARG A 89 29.34 21.36 71.66
CA ARG A 89 28.44 20.34 72.20
C ARG A 89 29.01 19.03 71.65
N ARG A 90 29.55 18.18 72.54
CA ARG A 90 29.90 16.80 72.19
C ARG A 90 28.61 16.22 71.61
N ARG A 91 28.59 15.93 70.30
CA ARG A 91 27.44 15.28 69.66
C ARG A 91 27.04 14.10 70.52
N THR A 92 25.77 14.03 70.88
CA THR A 92 25.26 12.90 71.66
C THR A 92 25.36 11.65 70.79
N LYS A 93 25.53 10.49 71.41
CA LYS A 93 25.70 9.22 70.69
C LYS A 93 24.52 8.97 69.72
N GLU A 94 23.32 9.37 70.14
CA GLU A 94 22.09 9.33 69.34
C GLU A 94 22.10 10.25 68.11
N GLU A 95 22.71 11.44 68.18
CA GLU A 95 22.82 12.37 67.04
C GLU A 95 23.80 11.84 65.98
N ILE A 96 24.84 11.12 66.39
CA ILE A 96 25.79 10.44 65.49
C ILE A 96 25.14 9.21 64.84
N ASP A 97 24.35 8.45 65.60
CA ASP A 97 23.64 7.28 65.08
C ASP A 97 22.50 7.68 64.11
N ALA A 98 21.80 8.78 64.37
CA ALA A 98 20.79 9.34 63.46
C ALA A 98 21.40 9.86 62.13
N ASP A 99 22.56 10.54 62.18
CA ASP A 99 23.29 10.95 60.98
C ASP A 99 23.77 9.75 60.15
N LYS A 100 24.22 8.68 60.83
CA LYS A 100 24.66 7.44 60.18
C LYS A 100 23.50 6.72 59.48
N LEU A 101 22.32 6.65 60.09
CA LEU A 101 21.10 6.11 59.49
C LEU A 101 20.64 6.94 58.29
N ASN A 102 20.66 8.27 58.39
CA ASN A 102 20.32 9.16 57.27
C ASN A 102 21.30 9.03 56.08
N LEU A 103 22.59 8.82 56.35
CA LEU A 103 23.59 8.56 55.30
C LEU A 103 23.39 7.20 54.64
N GLU A 104 23.02 6.17 55.40
CA GLU A 104 22.66 4.86 54.83
C GLU A 104 21.39 4.92 53.99
N GLN A 105 20.37 5.65 54.45
CA GLN A 105 19.14 5.85 53.69
C GLN A 105 19.41 6.58 52.36
N LYS A 106 20.17 7.69 52.40
CA LYS A 106 20.61 8.41 51.19
C LYS A 106 21.45 7.54 50.24
N LYS A 107 22.25 6.60 50.76
CA LYS A 107 22.98 5.63 49.94
C LYS A 107 22.03 4.64 49.26
N LYS A 108 21.08 4.07 50.00
CA LYS A 108 20.05 3.15 49.47
C LYS A 108 19.18 3.84 48.42
N ASP A 109 18.76 5.07 48.64
CA ASP A 109 17.94 5.83 47.69
C ASP A 109 18.72 6.17 46.42
N ARG A 110 20.02 6.51 46.55
CA ARG A 110 20.92 6.71 45.39
C ARG A 110 21.15 5.41 44.60
N GLU A 111 21.22 4.27 45.28
CA GLU A 111 21.40 2.96 44.65
C GLU A 111 20.12 2.54 43.91
N LYS A 112 18.95 2.68 44.53
CA LYS A 112 17.64 2.46 43.88
C LYS A 112 17.48 3.33 42.63
N PHE A 113 17.75 4.64 42.74
CA PHE A 113 17.67 5.55 41.61
C PHE A 113 18.64 5.19 40.46
N ARG A 114 19.86 4.71 40.78
CA ARG A 114 20.81 4.23 39.77
C ARG A 114 20.32 2.95 39.09
N ASN A 115 19.75 2.03 39.85
CA ASN A 115 19.22 0.77 39.33
C ASN A 115 17.98 1.01 38.44
N GLU A 116 17.06 1.87 38.85
CA GLU A 116 15.90 2.29 38.05
C GLU A 116 16.33 2.95 36.73
N LYS A 117 17.30 3.87 36.79
CA LYS A 117 17.85 4.52 35.59
C LYS A 117 18.59 3.54 34.67
N ALA A 118 19.27 2.53 35.24
CA ALA A 118 19.92 1.48 34.46
C ALA A 118 18.90 0.57 33.78
N GLN A 119 17.83 0.16 34.49
CA GLN A 119 16.74 -0.63 33.93
C GLN A 119 15.98 0.13 32.83
N GLU A 120 15.68 1.41 33.03
CA GLU A 120 15.04 2.25 32.01
C GLU A 120 15.94 2.39 30.77
N LYS A 121 17.25 2.57 30.96
CA LYS A 121 18.21 2.65 29.85
C LYS A 121 18.30 1.33 29.09
N GLU A 122 18.27 0.20 29.79
CA GLU A 122 18.29 -1.12 29.16
C GLU A 122 17.00 -1.38 28.37
N LYS A 123 15.83 -1.09 28.95
CA LYS A 123 14.55 -1.18 28.26
C LYS A 123 14.53 -0.32 26.99
N LYS A 124 15.01 0.93 27.05
CA LYS A 124 15.14 1.80 25.87
C LYS A 124 16.08 1.24 24.81
N ARG A 125 17.18 0.59 25.19
CA ARG A 125 18.10 -0.06 24.24
C ARG A 125 17.45 -1.26 23.56
N GLN A 126 16.71 -2.07 24.31
CA GLN A 126 15.97 -3.22 23.77
C GLN A 126 14.87 -2.75 22.81
N GLU A 127 14.07 -1.75 23.20
CA GLU A 127 13.05 -1.14 22.33
C GLU A 127 13.67 -0.54 21.05
N GLN A 128 14.81 0.15 21.16
CA GLN A 128 15.52 0.67 19.99
C GLN A 128 16.05 -0.45 19.08
N GLN A 129 16.56 -1.54 19.65
CA GLN A 129 17.05 -2.68 18.89
C GLN A 129 15.90 -3.38 18.16
N GLN A 130 14.77 -3.59 18.83
CA GLN A 130 13.56 -4.16 18.24
C GLN A 130 13.06 -3.29 17.08
N ARG A 131 12.94 -1.98 17.28
CA ARG A 131 12.54 -1.03 16.21
C ARG A 131 13.47 -1.06 15.00
N LYS A 132 14.78 -1.24 15.21
CA LYS A 132 15.74 -1.38 14.12
C LYS A 132 15.52 -2.69 13.35
N GLN A 133 15.35 -3.80 14.06
CA GLN A 133 15.07 -5.10 13.46
C GLN A 133 13.75 -5.09 12.68
N ASP A 134 12.69 -4.49 13.24
CA ASP A 134 11.40 -4.35 12.55
C ASP A 134 11.51 -3.47 11.30
N ALA A 135 12.26 -2.37 11.36
CA ALA A 135 12.50 -1.49 10.22
C ALA A 135 13.34 -2.16 9.12
N GLU A 136 14.36 -2.94 9.50
CA GLU A 136 15.16 -3.75 8.57
C GLU A 136 14.30 -4.83 7.92
N ARG A 137 13.48 -5.54 8.70
CA ARG A 137 12.51 -6.52 8.21
C ARG A 137 11.55 -5.91 7.19
N LEU A 138 10.92 -4.76 7.52
CA LEU A 138 10.04 -4.03 6.61
C LEU A 138 10.76 -3.59 5.33
N LYS A 139 12.04 -3.21 5.40
CA LYS A 139 12.84 -2.83 4.24
C LYS A 139 13.06 -4.01 3.28
N CYS A 140 13.29 -5.21 3.81
CA CYS A 140 13.45 -6.43 3.00
C CYS A 140 12.17 -6.77 2.23
N TYR A 141 11.00 -6.55 2.83
CA TYR A 141 9.72 -6.86 2.18
C TYR A 141 9.18 -5.76 1.28
N ARG A 142 9.87 -4.62 1.10
CA ARG A 142 9.42 -3.61 0.13
C ARG A 142 9.23 -4.24 -1.25
N PRO A 143 8.20 -3.83 -2.03
CA PRO A 143 7.87 -4.50 -3.29
C PRO A 143 9.04 -4.66 -4.25
N GLU A 144 9.89 -3.64 -4.37
CA GLU A 144 11.09 -3.66 -5.23
C GLU A 144 12.13 -4.70 -4.81
N ASN A 145 12.31 -4.90 -3.51
CA ASN A 145 13.25 -5.89 -2.97
C ASN A 145 12.64 -7.29 -3.00
N CYS A 146 11.35 -7.40 -2.69
CA CYS A 146 10.61 -8.64 -2.73
C CYS A 146 10.49 -9.19 -4.15
N LEU A 147 10.45 -8.33 -5.17
CA LEU A 147 10.43 -8.76 -6.57
C LEU A 147 11.73 -9.48 -6.96
N LYS A 148 12.87 -9.05 -6.41
CA LYS A 148 14.18 -9.68 -6.67
C LYS A 148 14.34 -11.06 -6.02
N SER A 149 13.60 -11.32 -4.95
CA SER A 149 13.59 -12.62 -4.27
C SER A 149 12.52 -13.57 -4.80
N LEU A 150 11.63 -13.11 -5.69
CA LEU A 150 10.66 -13.95 -6.36
C LEU A 150 11.28 -14.66 -7.57
N THR A 151 10.92 -15.92 -7.73
CA THR A 151 11.24 -16.72 -8.92
C THR A 151 9.94 -17.20 -9.54
N VAL A 152 9.80 -16.97 -10.85
CA VAL A 152 8.71 -17.52 -11.67
C VAL A 152 9.15 -18.90 -12.14
N CYS A 153 8.46 -19.94 -11.69
CA CYS A 153 8.70 -21.31 -12.14
C CYS A 153 7.72 -21.63 -13.27
N ILE A 154 8.24 -22.05 -14.43
CA ILE A 154 7.45 -22.36 -15.62
C ILE A 154 7.60 -23.85 -15.93
N ASP A 155 6.48 -24.52 -16.14
CA ASP A 155 6.47 -25.92 -16.56
C ASP A 155 7.04 -26.10 -17.97
N ALA A 156 7.88 -27.13 -18.14
CA ALA A 156 8.54 -27.38 -19.42
C ALA A 156 7.56 -27.70 -20.56
N ALA A 157 6.40 -28.31 -20.26
CA ALA A 157 5.39 -28.61 -21.28
C ALA A 157 4.71 -27.35 -21.82
N LEU A 158 4.66 -26.25 -21.05
CA LEU A 158 4.14 -24.96 -21.53
C LEU A 158 4.99 -24.37 -22.66
N LEU A 159 6.31 -24.60 -22.60
CA LEU A 159 7.28 -24.03 -23.54
C LEU A 159 7.35 -24.78 -24.87
N GLN A 160 6.53 -25.82 -25.04
CA GLN A 160 6.39 -26.52 -26.32
C GLN A 160 5.56 -25.72 -27.33
N ASP A 161 4.77 -24.73 -26.87
CA ASP A 161 4.09 -23.79 -27.76
C ASP A 161 5.11 -22.82 -28.39
N GLU A 162 5.06 -22.68 -29.71
CA GLU A 162 5.96 -21.82 -30.50
C GLU A 162 5.89 -20.34 -30.08
N ARG A 163 4.78 -19.90 -29.48
CA ARG A 163 4.54 -18.50 -29.06
C ARG A 163 4.92 -18.22 -27.61
N SER A 164 5.45 -19.22 -26.90
CA SER A 164 5.91 -19.09 -25.51
C SER A 164 7.15 -18.20 -25.37
N ASP A 165 7.83 -17.89 -26.48
CA ASP A 165 8.96 -16.96 -26.56
C ASP A 165 8.59 -15.53 -26.14
N ILE A 166 7.35 -15.10 -26.39
CA ILE A 166 6.81 -13.79 -25.95
C ILE A 166 6.85 -13.67 -24.42
N LEU A 167 6.43 -14.74 -23.73
CA LEU A 167 6.43 -14.80 -22.27
C LEU A 167 7.87 -14.73 -21.73
N LEU A 168 8.74 -15.62 -22.22
CA LEU A 168 10.12 -15.67 -21.76
C LEU A 168 10.88 -14.37 -22.07
N GLY A 169 10.75 -13.85 -23.29
CA GLY A 169 11.39 -12.61 -23.72
C GLY A 169 11.01 -11.42 -22.83
N SER A 170 9.72 -11.31 -22.49
CA SER A 170 9.23 -10.26 -21.60
C SER A 170 9.75 -10.43 -20.17
N LEU A 171 9.71 -11.64 -19.61
CA LEU A 171 10.22 -11.89 -18.26
C LEU A 171 11.75 -11.67 -18.15
N TYR A 172 12.52 -12.04 -19.18
CA TYR A 172 13.95 -11.75 -19.26
C TYR A 172 14.24 -10.25 -19.38
N SER A 173 13.43 -9.51 -20.15
CA SER A 173 13.58 -8.05 -20.28
C SER A 173 13.39 -7.30 -18.95
N MET A 174 12.62 -7.89 -18.02
CA MET A 174 12.39 -7.35 -16.68
C MET A 174 13.46 -7.78 -15.66
N GLU A 175 14.46 -8.56 -16.08
CA GLU A 175 15.52 -9.11 -15.21
C GLU A 175 14.99 -9.95 -14.04
N TRP A 176 13.86 -10.64 -14.23
CA TRP A 176 13.27 -11.50 -13.19
C TRP A 176 13.91 -12.88 -13.14
N LYS A 177 13.95 -13.50 -11.95
CA LYS A 177 14.42 -14.88 -11.81
C LYS A 177 13.38 -15.83 -12.40
N ILE A 178 13.79 -16.66 -13.34
CA ILE A 178 12.94 -17.67 -13.99
C ILE A 178 13.60 -19.03 -13.83
N THR A 179 12.81 -20.06 -13.53
CA THR A 179 13.24 -21.45 -13.60
C THR A 179 12.29 -22.29 -14.42
N ILE A 180 12.86 -23.14 -15.27
CA ILE A 180 12.12 -24.07 -16.11
C ILE A 180 12.31 -25.45 -15.49
N GLU A 181 11.22 -26.07 -15.02
CA GLU A 181 11.24 -27.35 -14.30
C GLU A 181 9.97 -28.14 -14.62
N GLU A 182 10.01 -29.47 -14.49
CA GLU A 182 8.80 -30.30 -14.60
C GLU A 182 7.94 -30.09 -13.35
N GLN A 183 6.72 -29.60 -13.54
CA GLN A 183 5.82 -29.28 -12.45
C GLN A 183 4.81 -30.41 -12.19
N GLN A 184 4.22 -30.40 -10.98
CA GLN A 184 3.17 -31.37 -10.62
C GLN A 184 1.89 -31.21 -11.47
N LEU A 185 1.66 -30.00 -12.00
CA LEU A 185 0.59 -29.67 -12.92
C LEU A 185 1.23 -29.27 -14.25
N LEU A 186 0.79 -29.88 -15.34
CA LEU A 186 1.32 -29.59 -16.67
C LEU A 186 0.80 -28.24 -17.15
N HIS A 187 1.60 -27.58 -18.00
CA HIS A 187 1.28 -26.27 -18.55
C HIS A 187 1.07 -25.19 -17.47
N SER A 188 1.67 -25.36 -16.29
CA SER A 188 1.51 -24.42 -15.19
C SER A 188 2.67 -23.42 -15.04
N ILE A 189 2.34 -22.29 -14.44
CA ILE A 189 3.26 -21.27 -13.96
C ILE A 189 2.99 -21.09 -12.46
N THR A 190 4.04 -21.15 -11.66
CA THR A 190 3.97 -20.98 -10.21
C THR A 190 5.04 -20.00 -9.72
N TRP A 191 4.92 -19.56 -8.47
CA TRP A 191 5.89 -18.64 -7.87
C TRP A 191 6.49 -19.21 -6.60
N ARG A 192 7.79 -18.97 -6.42
CA ARG A 192 8.49 -19.23 -5.16
C ARG A 192 9.23 -17.97 -4.71
N ARG A 193 9.29 -17.74 -3.40
CA ARG A 193 9.99 -16.61 -2.81
C ARG A 193 11.11 -17.10 -1.91
N GLU A 194 12.31 -16.59 -2.11
CA GLU A 194 13.41 -16.73 -1.16
C GLU A 194 13.16 -15.82 0.05
N LEU A 195 13.28 -16.38 1.25
CA LEU A 195 13.18 -15.61 2.49
C LEU A 195 14.46 -14.82 2.75
N PRO A 196 14.37 -13.63 3.38
CA PRO A 196 15.56 -12.88 3.79
C PRO A 196 16.45 -13.69 4.75
N GLU A 197 17.76 -13.45 4.71
CA GLU A 197 18.70 -14.04 5.65
C GLU A 197 18.31 -13.69 7.10
N GLY A 198 18.13 -14.72 7.94
CA GLY A 198 17.79 -14.57 9.36
C GLY A 198 16.42 -15.11 9.80
N GLU A 199 15.59 -15.62 8.88
CA GLU A 199 14.38 -16.38 9.26
C GLU A 199 14.68 -17.88 9.46
N ASP A 200 14.01 -18.51 10.44
CA ASP A 200 14.27 -19.87 10.98
C ASP A 200 14.15 -21.03 9.97
N LYS A 201 13.80 -20.77 8.70
CA LYS A 201 13.79 -21.79 7.65
C LYS A 201 14.43 -21.25 6.36
N PRO A 202 15.56 -21.82 5.90
CA PRO A 202 16.17 -21.46 4.62
C PRO A 202 15.41 -22.03 3.40
N SER A 203 14.20 -22.58 3.59
CA SER A 203 13.41 -23.14 2.50
C SER A 203 12.66 -22.03 1.76
N PRO A 204 12.66 -22.02 0.41
CA PRO A 204 11.85 -21.09 -0.36
C PRO A 204 10.37 -21.27 0.00
N VAL A 205 9.66 -20.15 0.15
CA VAL A 205 8.21 -20.14 0.35
C VAL A 205 7.56 -20.36 -1.01
N LEU A 206 6.73 -21.40 -1.12
CA LEU A 206 5.93 -21.65 -2.31
C LEU A 206 4.66 -20.81 -2.22
N GLU A 207 4.42 -19.93 -3.19
CA GLU A 207 3.20 -19.13 -3.23
C GLU A 207 1.98 -19.99 -3.53
N GLU A 208 0.80 -19.55 -3.09
CA GLU A 208 -0.45 -20.31 -3.22
C GLU A 208 -0.96 -20.30 -4.67
N GLN A 209 -0.61 -19.26 -5.44
CA GLN A 209 -1.11 -19.02 -6.79
C GLN A 209 -0.48 -19.98 -7.81
N VAL A 210 -1.33 -20.57 -8.64
CA VAL A 210 -0.95 -21.44 -9.76
C VAL A 210 -1.75 -21.00 -10.98
N LEU A 211 -1.08 -20.73 -12.10
CA LEU A 211 -1.71 -20.41 -13.36
C LEU A 211 -1.53 -21.58 -14.32
N MET A 212 -2.60 -22.26 -14.71
CA MET A 212 -2.56 -23.35 -15.68
C MET A 212 -3.04 -22.83 -17.03
N VAL A 213 -2.18 -22.92 -18.04
CA VAL A 213 -2.48 -22.40 -19.39
C VAL A 213 -3.06 -23.52 -20.23
N LEU A 214 -4.19 -23.26 -20.88
CA LEU A 214 -4.93 -24.22 -21.69
C LEU A 214 -5.19 -23.64 -23.07
N THR A 215 -5.18 -24.47 -24.12
CA THR A 215 -5.79 -24.06 -25.38
C THR A 215 -7.32 -24.08 -25.24
N LEU A 216 -8.01 -23.42 -26.17
CA LEU A 216 -9.47 -23.47 -26.21
C LEU A 216 -9.99 -24.91 -26.33
N ASN A 217 -9.35 -25.76 -27.13
CA ASN A 217 -9.77 -27.15 -27.31
C ASN A 217 -9.62 -27.95 -26.02
N ASP A 218 -8.48 -27.81 -25.33
CA ASP A 218 -8.23 -28.45 -24.04
C ASP A 218 -9.28 -28.06 -22.99
N PHE A 219 -9.70 -26.79 -23.00
CA PHE A 219 -10.75 -26.30 -22.13
C PHE A 219 -12.12 -26.92 -22.49
N LEU A 220 -12.48 -27.00 -23.77
CA LEU A 220 -13.73 -27.64 -24.19
C LEU A 220 -13.76 -29.13 -23.81
N ASP A 221 -12.65 -29.85 -23.98
CA ASP A 221 -12.52 -31.24 -23.55
C ASP A 221 -12.64 -31.39 -22.02
N MET A 222 -12.10 -30.42 -21.27
CA MET A 222 -12.30 -30.33 -19.82
C MET A 222 -13.78 -30.12 -19.46
N VAL A 223 -14.49 -29.25 -20.18
CA VAL A 223 -15.93 -29.01 -19.94
C VAL A 223 -16.75 -30.28 -20.20
N VAL A 224 -16.47 -30.99 -21.29
CA VAL A 224 -17.10 -32.30 -21.58
C VAL A 224 -16.80 -33.30 -20.47
N SER A 225 -15.56 -33.33 -19.98
CA SER A 225 -15.15 -34.19 -18.86
C SER A 225 -15.91 -33.88 -17.56
N ILE A 226 -16.15 -32.60 -17.26
CA ILE A 226 -16.92 -32.16 -16.08
C ILE A 226 -18.37 -32.66 -16.15
N LYS A 227 -19.03 -32.48 -17.29
CA LYS A 227 -20.41 -32.93 -17.48
C LYS A 227 -20.55 -34.45 -17.30
N HIS A 228 -19.57 -35.21 -17.78
CA HIS A 228 -19.56 -36.66 -17.58
C HIS A 228 -19.35 -37.07 -16.11
N ASP A 229 -18.52 -36.34 -15.35
CA ASP A 229 -18.29 -36.58 -13.91
C ASP A 229 -19.56 -36.33 -13.08
N GLU A 230 -20.35 -35.30 -13.43
CA GLU A 230 -21.61 -34.99 -12.75
C GLU A 230 -22.71 -36.04 -12.99
N GLN A 231 -22.72 -36.67 -14.18
CA GLN A 231 -23.80 -37.56 -14.58
C GLN A 231 -23.62 -39.02 -14.11
N LYS A 232 -22.40 -39.48 -13.76
CA LYS A 232 -22.17 -40.84 -13.24
C LYS A 232 -20.99 -40.92 -12.28
N GLY A 233 -21.24 -41.36 -11.05
CA GLY A 233 -20.20 -41.83 -10.10
C GLY A 233 -19.59 -43.18 -10.49
N PHE A 234 -19.14 -43.37 -11.74
CA PHE A 234 -18.58 -44.64 -12.21
C PHE A 234 -17.22 -44.44 -12.91
N GLU A 235 -16.20 -45.09 -12.33
CA GLU A 235 -14.90 -45.38 -12.94
C GLU A 235 -15.09 -45.93 -14.35
N VAL A 236 -14.37 -45.39 -15.34
CA VAL A 236 -13.67 -46.10 -16.44
C VAL A 236 -13.35 -45.10 -17.58
N LEU A 237 -12.05 -44.85 -17.77
CA LEU A 237 -11.37 -44.48 -19.03
C LEU A 237 -11.38 -43.03 -19.54
N ALA A 238 -10.78 -42.12 -18.78
CA ALA A 238 -9.82 -41.20 -19.40
C ALA A 238 -8.56 -41.23 -18.54
N VAL A 239 -7.54 -41.93 -19.01
CA VAL A 239 -6.29 -42.11 -18.25
C VAL A 239 -5.59 -40.76 -18.08
N ASP A 240 -5.83 -39.76 -18.94
CA ASP A 240 -5.07 -38.50 -18.97
C ASP A 240 -5.93 -37.24 -19.30
N SER A 241 -7.13 -37.07 -18.71
CA SER A 241 -7.86 -35.80 -18.87
C SER A 241 -7.22 -34.71 -18.01
N LEU A 242 -7.00 -33.51 -18.58
CA LEU A 242 -6.50 -32.33 -17.86
C LEU A 242 -7.36 -31.99 -16.66
N PHE A 243 -8.67 -32.25 -16.71
CA PHE A 243 -9.59 -32.09 -15.58
C PHE A 243 -9.25 -33.01 -14.40
N LYS A 244 -8.90 -34.26 -14.69
CA LYS A 244 -8.50 -35.25 -13.68
C LYS A 244 -7.17 -34.85 -13.07
N GLN A 245 -6.20 -34.42 -13.88
CA GLN A 245 -4.92 -33.93 -13.39
C GLN A 245 -5.09 -32.71 -12.48
N LEU A 246 -5.90 -31.74 -12.88
CA LEU A 246 -6.27 -30.59 -12.05
C LEU A 246 -6.92 -31.02 -10.73
N SER A 247 -7.88 -31.95 -10.79
CA SER A 247 -8.58 -32.44 -9.62
C SER A 247 -7.65 -33.18 -8.65
N GLU A 248 -6.78 -34.05 -9.15
CA GLU A 248 -5.76 -34.73 -8.34
C GLU A 248 -4.78 -33.73 -7.71
N TYR A 249 -4.35 -32.73 -8.47
CA TYR A 249 -3.47 -31.68 -7.98
C TYR A 249 -4.11 -30.90 -6.82
N LEU A 250 -5.35 -30.43 -6.99
CA LEU A 250 -6.09 -29.68 -5.97
C LEU A 250 -6.35 -30.53 -4.71
N ASN A 251 -6.66 -31.83 -4.88
CA ASN A 251 -6.87 -32.75 -3.76
C ASN A 251 -5.59 -32.98 -2.95
N ARG A 252 -4.42 -32.99 -3.60
CA ARG A 252 -3.11 -33.11 -2.92
C ARG A 252 -2.65 -31.78 -2.31
N ASN A 253 -3.03 -30.65 -2.91
CA ASN A 253 -2.51 -29.32 -2.59
C ASN A 253 -3.64 -28.35 -2.19
N GLY A 254 -4.30 -28.60 -1.05
CA GLY A 254 -5.46 -27.82 -0.61
C GLY A 254 -5.23 -26.34 -0.27
N GLU A 255 -3.97 -25.88 -0.20
CA GLU A 255 -3.60 -24.48 0.00
C GLU A 255 -3.46 -23.71 -1.33
N LYS A 256 -3.37 -24.43 -2.47
CA LYS A 256 -3.13 -23.82 -3.77
C LYS A 256 -4.43 -23.29 -4.37
N VAL A 257 -4.31 -22.17 -5.06
CA VAL A 257 -5.40 -21.51 -5.78
C VAL A 257 -5.04 -21.54 -7.26
N VAL A 258 -5.78 -22.34 -8.03
CA VAL A 258 -5.55 -22.50 -9.47
C VAL A 258 -6.42 -21.52 -10.25
N THR A 259 -5.79 -20.86 -11.22
CA THR A 259 -6.44 -20.06 -12.26
C THR A 259 -6.18 -20.72 -13.61
N LEU A 260 -7.23 -21.03 -14.36
CA LEU A 260 -7.13 -21.52 -15.73
C LEU A 260 -7.06 -20.32 -16.67
N ALA A 261 -5.95 -20.20 -17.40
CA ALA A 261 -5.79 -19.22 -18.48
C ALA A 261 -6.07 -19.91 -19.81
N VAL A 262 -7.27 -19.68 -20.36
CA VAL A 262 -7.69 -20.28 -21.63
C VAL A 262 -7.29 -19.34 -22.77
N MET A 263 -6.42 -19.82 -23.65
CA MET A 263 -5.92 -19.11 -24.81
C MET A 263 -6.97 -19.18 -25.93
N GLY A 264 -7.67 -18.08 -26.17
CA GLY A 264 -8.73 -17.99 -27.17
C GLY A 264 -9.76 -16.90 -26.87
N PRO A 265 -10.69 -16.64 -27.81
CA PRO A 265 -11.75 -15.67 -27.62
C PRO A 265 -12.67 -16.07 -26.47
N ASN A 266 -13.18 -15.08 -25.73
CA ASN A 266 -14.14 -15.30 -24.64
C ASN A 266 -15.44 -15.97 -25.16
N PRO A 267 -16.04 -16.92 -24.42
CA PRO A 267 -17.33 -17.53 -24.72
C PRO A 267 -18.44 -16.55 -25.10
N ASN A 268 -18.50 -15.39 -24.44
CA ASN A 268 -19.48 -14.35 -24.72
C ASN A 268 -19.32 -13.78 -26.14
N SER A 269 -18.11 -13.78 -26.68
CA SER A 269 -17.82 -13.37 -28.06
C SER A 269 -18.26 -14.42 -29.09
N TRP A 270 -18.42 -15.70 -28.69
CA TRP A 270 -18.85 -16.77 -29.59
C TRP A 270 -20.31 -16.60 -30.04
N THR A 271 -21.18 -16.08 -29.17
CA THR A 271 -22.58 -15.78 -29.52
C THR A 271 -22.71 -14.67 -30.58
N LEU A 272 -21.80 -13.69 -30.58
CA LEU A 272 -21.73 -12.62 -31.57
C LEU A 272 -21.10 -13.08 -32.89
N CYS A 273 -20.06 -13.90 -32.84
CA CYS A 273 -19.39 -14.45 -34.03
C CYS A 273 -20.30 -15.41 -34.82
N SER A 274 -21.10 -16.24 -34.14
CA SER A 274 -22.03 -17.17 -34.78
C SER A 274 -23.10 -16.48 -35.65
N GLN A 275 -23.43 -15.22 -35.37
CA GLN A 275 -24.39 -14.45 -36.17
C GLN A 275 -23.77 -13.80 -37.42
N GLN A 276 -22.46 -13.58 -37.46
CA GLN A 276 -21.80 -12.84 -38.54
C GLN A 276 -21.03 -13.73 -39.50
N HIS A 277 -20.41 -14.81 -39.02
CA HIS A 277 -19.67 -15.75 -39.85
C HIS A 277 -20.21 -17.15 -39.58
N GLY A 278 -20.72 -17.81 -40.63
CA GLY A 278 -21.18 -19.20 -40.59
C GLY A 278 -20.00 -20.15 -40.40
N ASP A 279 -19.35 -20.07 -39.25
CA ASP A 279 -18.16 -20.83 -38.92
C ASP A 279 -18.59 -22.24 -38.50
N GLN A 280 -18.56 -23.15 -39.48
CA GLN A 280 -18.95 -24.56 -39.33
C GLN A 280 -18.13 -25.30 -38.27
N MET A 281 -16.94 -24.79 -37.90
CA MET A 281 -16.02 -25.47 -37.01
C MET A 281 -16.55 -25.54 -35.57
N LEU A 282 -17.07 -24.44 -35.02
CA LEU A 282 -17.68 -24.41 -33.67
C LEU A 282 -19.01 -25.17 -33.61
N SER A 283 -19.80 -25.17 -34.69
CA SER A 283 -21.07 -25.91 -34.75
C SER A 283 -20.91 -27.43 -34.88
N SER A 284 -19.78 -27.91 -35.42
CA SER A 284 -19.57 -29.33 -35.67
C SER A 284 -19.10 -30.13 -34.44
N GLN A 285 -18.46 -29.48 -33.46
CA GLN A 285 -18.09 -30.08 -32.16
C GLN A 285 -19.17 -29.92 -31.09
N MET A 286 -20.04 -28.92 -31.23
CA MET A 286 -21.21 -28.69 -30.37
C MET A 286 -22.35 -29.58 -30.86
N GLY A 287 -22.42 -30.82 -30.36
CA GLY A 287 -23.54 -31.72 -30.64
C GLY A 287 -24.91 -31.11 -30.29
N GLU A 288 -25.99 -31.78 -30.68
CA GLU A 288 -27.38 -31.32 -30.51
C GLU A 288 -27.77 -30.97 -29.05
N GLU A 289 -26.97 -31.41 -28.07
CA GLU A 289 -26.95 -30.91 -26.68
C GLU A 289 -25.70 -30.03 -26.48
N GLY A 290 -25.86 -28.70 -26.56
CA GLY A 290 -24.75 -27.76 -26.46
C GLY A 290 -23.88 -27.95 -25.20
N VAL A 291 -22.57 -27.72 -25.36
CA VAL A 291 -21.64 -27.63 -24.23
C VAL A 291 -22.01 -26.39 -23.42
N ASP A 292 -22.46 -26.60 -22.18
CA ASP A 292 -22.85 -25.52 -21.26
C ASP A 292 -21.58 -25.08 -20.53
N ILE A 293 -20.94 -24.09 -21.12
CA ILE A 293 -19.70 -23.50 -20.60
C ILE A 293 -20.01 -22.78 -19.29
N GLU A 294 -21.17 -22.13 -19.15
CA GLU A 294 -21.54 -21.40 -17.94
C GLU A 294 -21.70 -22.35 -16.74
N GLU A 295 -22.39 -23.48 -16.94
CA GLU A 295 -22.52 -24.52 -15.92
C GLU A 295 -21.15 -25.04 -15.45
N ALA A 296 -20.23 -25.30 -16.38
CA ALA A 296 -18.88 -25.77 -16.04
C ALA A 296 -18.02 -24.71 -15.35
N LEU A 297 -18.14 -23.43 -15.74
CA LEU A 297 -17.48 -22.32 -15.05
C LEU A 297 -17.98 -22.18 -13.61
N VAL A 298 -19.30 -22.29 -13.40
CA VAL A 298 -19.91 -22.31 -12.07
C VAL A 298 -19.44 -23.51 -11.26
N PHE A 299 -19.38 -24.70 -11.87
CA PHE A 299 -18.88 -25.90 -11.22
C PHE A 299 -17.43 -25.73 -10.75
N LEU A 300 -16.53 -25.26 -11.62
CA LEU A 300 -15.12 -25.02 -11.31
C LEU A 300 -14.97 -24.01 -10.15
N GLN A 301 -15.77 -22.94 -10.17
CA GLN A 301 -15.73 -21.93 -9.11
C GLN A 301 -16.25 -22.46 -7.77
N LEU A 302 -17.38 -23.17 -7.75
CA LEU A 302 -18.05 -23.60 -6.52
C LEU A 302 -17.43 -24.86 -5.90
N TYR A 303 -17.08 -25.86 -6.72
CA TYR A 303 -16.65 -27.17 -6.25
C TYR A 303 -15.14 -27.37 -6.28
N ARG A 304 -14.41 -26.59 -7.09
CA ARG A 304 -12.95 -26.71 -7.24
C ARG A 304 -12.19 -25.45 -6.83
N ASN A 305 -12.88 -24.38 -6.42
CA ASN A 305 -12.27 -23.07 -6.08
C ASN A 305 -11.27 -22.61 -7.16
N THR A 306 -11.61 -22.88 -8.42
CA THR A 306 -10.78 -22.59 -9.59
C THR A 306 -11.41 -21.44 -10.36
N SER A 307 -10.61 -20.43 -10.68
CA SER A 307 -11.06 -19.32 -11.54
C SER A 307 -10.64 -19.56 -12.98
N VAL A 308 -11.39 -19.03 -13.94
CA VAL A 308 -11.10 -19.16 -15.37
C VAL A 308 -11.04 -17.77 -15.99
N ILE A 309 -9.98 -17.51 -16.74
CA ILE A 309 -9.80 -16.29 -17.51
C ILE A 309 -9.57 -16.66 -18.98
N PHE A 310 -10.12 -15.87 -19.88
CA PHE A 310 -9.92 -16.03 -21.32
C PHE A 310 -8.98 -14.93 -21.82
N LEU A 311 -7.94 -15.33 -22.53
CA LEU A 311 -6.89 -14.43 -23.01
C LEU A 311 -6.74 -14.60 -24.52
N GLU A 312 -6.88 -13.50 -25.25
CA GLU A 312 -6.86 -13.51 -26.72
C GLU A 312 -5.44 -13.67 -27.30
N SER A 313 -4.40 -13.44 -26.49
CA SER A 313 -3.01 -13.46 -26.95
C SER A 313 -2.01 -13.84 -25.87
N TRP A 314 -0.84 -14.31 -26.30
CA TRP A 314 0.31 -14.57 -25.44
C TRP A 314 0.86 -13.29 -24.78
N GLN A 315 0.63 -12.12 -25.38
CA GLN A 315 0.91 -10.84 -24.72
C GLN A 315 0.00 -10.65 -23.50
N GLY A 316 -1.31 -10.89 -23.64
CA GLY A 316 -2.25 -10.82 -22.52
C GLY A 316 -1.91 -11.79 -21.39
N LEU A 317 -1.47 -13.01 -21.73
CA LEU A 317 -0.94 -13.98 -20.75
C LEU A 317 0.30 -13.44 -20.03
N THR A 318 1.22 -12.85 -20.78
CA THR A 318 2.44 -12.25 -20.22
C THR A 318 2.11 -11.11 -19.26
N ASP A 319 1.22 -10.20 -19.66
CA ASP A 319 0.79 -9.08 -18.84
C ASP A 319 0.12 -9.57 -17.55
N HIS A 320 -0.68 -10.63 -17.63
CA HIS A 320 -1.32 -11.27 -16.48
C HIS A 320 -0.28 -11.91 -15.53
N VAL A 321 0.69 -12.66 -16.07
CA VAL A 321 1.81 -13.22 -15.27
C VAL A 321 2.59 -12.09 -14.59
N CYS A 322 2.85 -10.98 -15.28
CA CYS A 322 3.49 -9.81 -14.71
C CYS A 322 2.67 -9.16 -13.60
N ALA A 323 1.34 -9.04 -13.78
CA ALA A 323 0.43 -8.52 -12.78
C ALA A 323 0.41 -9.39 -11.52
N ILE A 324 0.31 -10.72 -11.66
CA ILE A 324 0.40 -11.66 -10.54
C ILE A 324 1.74 -11.51 -9.83
N THR A 325 2.85 -11.52 -10.56
CA THR A 325 4.20 -11.42 -9.97
C THR A 325 4.37 -10.13 -9.16
N LYS A 326 3.89 -8.99 -9.70
CA LYS A 326 3.87 -7.70 -9.01
C LYS A 326 2.93 -7.68 -7.79
N ALA A 327 1.78 -8.36 -7.87
CA ALA A 327 0.86 -8.48 -6.74
C ALA A 327 1.48 -9.31 -5.60
N LEU A 328 2.12 -10.42 -5.95
CA LEU A 328 2.84 -11.28 -5.01
C LEU A 328 4.00 -10.57 -4.35
N SER A 329 4.73 -9.68 -5.04
CA SER A 329 5.81 -8.91 -4.41
C SER A 329 5.30 -7.89 -3.37
N LYS A 330 4.07 -7.39 -3.54
CA LYS A 330 3.43 -6.44 -2.60
C LYS A 330 2.82 -7.13 -1.38
N ARG A 331 2.41 -8.40 -1.49
CA ARG A 331 1.67 -9.14 -0.45
C ARG A 331 2.34 -9.13 0.93
N PRO A 332 3.65 -9.47 1.08
CA PRO A 332 4.28 -9.49 2.41
C PRO A 332 4.34 -8.10 3.05
N PHE A 333 4.65 -7.08 2.25
CA PHE A 333 4.67 -5.69 2.72
C PHE A 333 3.31 -5.29 3.25
N LYS A 334 2.26 -5.53 2.45
CA LYS A 334 0.86 -5.24 2.82
C LYS A 334 0.44 -5.97 4.09
N GLN A 335 0.80 -7.25 4.26
CA GLN A 335 0.47 -8.00 5.48
C GLN A 335 1.13 -7.42 6.74
N LEU A 336 2.32 -6.83 6.61
CA LEU A 336 3.03 -6.18 7.71
C LEU A 336 2.52 -4.76 7.99
N THR A 337 2.12 -4.02 6.95
CA THR A 337 1.68 -2.63 7.09
C THR A 337 0.17 -2.52 7.31
N GLU A 338 -0.67 -3.15 6.50
CA GLU A 338 -2.13 -2.95 6.52
C GLU A 338 -2.79 -3.36 7.85
N LYS A 339 -2.17 -4.21 8.68
CA LYS A 339 -2.67 -4.55 10.02
C LYS A 339 -2.69 -3.37 11.00
N GLU A 340 -1.87 -2.34 10.75
CA GLU A 340 -1.73 -1.19 11.65
C GLU A 340 -2.45 0.09 11.15
N TYR A 341 -2.99 0.09 9.93
CA TYR A 341 -3.49 1.31 9.28
C TYR A 341 -5.01 1.34 9.11
N LEU A 342 -5.54 2.57 9.04
CA LEU A 342 -6.93 2.86 8.74
C LEU A 342 -7.30 2.23 7.38
N PRO A 343 -8.19 1.21 7.33
CA PRO A 343 -8.47 0.46 6.10
C PRO A 343 -9.14 1.29 4.99
N PHE A 344 -9.52 2.54 5.27
CA PHE A 344 -10.04 3.48 4.26
C PHE A 344 -8.94 4.25 3.51
N CYS A 345 -7.73 4.33 4.07
CA CYS A 345 -6.58 5.01 3.46
C CYS A 345 -5.87 4.06 2.48
N LEU A 346 -6.59 3.57 1.47
CA LEU A 346 -6.03 2.71 0.44
C LEU A 346 -5.21 3.53 -0.56
N ASP A 347 -4.16 2.95 -1.15
CA ASP A 347 -3.44 3.57 -2.27
C ASP A 347 -4.40 3.77 -3.46
N GLY A 348 -4.43 4.98 -4.02
CA GLY A 348 -5.26 5.29 -5.20
C GLY A 348 -5.54 6.79 -5.38
N SER A 349 -6.04 7.17 -6.56
CA SER A 349 -6.37 8.57 -6.88
C SER A 349 -7.40 9.18 -5.91
N TRP A 350 -8.28 8.34 -5.35
CA TRP A 350 -9.24 8.72 -4.32
C TRP A 350 -8.61 9.13 -2.98
N ALA A 351 -7.55 8.43 -2.55
CA ALA A 351 -6.81 8.74 -1.33
C ALA A 351 -5.65 9.71 -1.54
N SER A 352 -5.40 10.11 -2.79
CA SER A 352 -4.34 11.05 -3.11
C SER A 352 -4.62 12.40 -2.44
N GLY A 353 -3.60 12.91 -1.74
CA GLY A 353 -3.64 14.21 -1.11
C GLY A 353 -3.79 15.35 -2.13
N VAL A 354 -4.14 16.53 -1.64
CA VAL A 354 -4.04 17.77 -2.43
C VAL A 354 -2.70 18.41 -2.13
N ARG A 355 -1.96 18.80 -3.18
CA ARG A 355 -0.73 19.56 -3.02
C ARG A 355 -1.06 20.96 -2.52
N VAL A 356 -0.44 21.36 -1.40
CA VAL A 356 -0.62 22.68 -0.78
C VAL A 356 0.71 23.41 -0.82
N GLU A 357 0.70 24.61 -1.39
CA GLU A 357 1.87 25.49 -1.48
C GLU A 357 2.04 26.32 -0.20
N LYS A 358 3.21 26.94 -0.02
CA LYS A 358 3.55 27.69 1.23
C LYS A 358 2.65 28.89 1.50
N ASP A 359 2.04 29.44 0.46
CA ASP A 359 1.09 30.55 0.50
C ASP A 359 -0.34 30.10 0.89
N GLY A 360 -0.57 28.79 1.04
CA GLY A 360 -1.88 28.21 1.34
C GLY A 360 -2.72 27.92 0.10
N THR A 361 -2.18 28.12 -1.11
CA THR A 361 -2.85 27.71 -2.35
C THR A 361 -3.05 26.19 -2.32
N GLY A 362 -4.30 25.76 -2.48
CA GLY A 362 -4.72 24.35 -2.36
C GLY A 362 -5.56 24.04 -1.12
N LEU A 363 -5.53 24.87 -0.07
CA LEU A 363 -6.29 24.61 1.18
C LEU A 363 -7.81 24.60 0.97
N SER A 364 -8.33 25.41 0.05
CA SER A 364 -9.77 25.40 -0.30
C SER A 364 -10.18 24.04 -0.90
N GLN A 365 -9.34 23.47 -1.76
CA GLN A 365 -9.57 22.15 -2.34
C GLN A 365 -9.42 21.04 -1.29
N VAL A 366 -8.46 21.16 -0.35
CA VAL A 366 -8.36 20.27 0.81
C VAL A 366 -9.66 20.29 1.61
N TRP A 367 -10.18 21.49 1.91
CA TRP A 367 -11.41 21.63 2.68
C TRP A 367 -12.61 20.98 1.99
N SER A 368 -12.76 21.20 0.68
CA SER A 368 -13.79 20.52 -0.11
C SER A 368 -13.62 19.01 -0.09
N ARG A 369 -12.40 18.49 -0.24
CA ARG A 369 -12.14 17.04 -0.18
C ARG A 369 -12.41 16.45 1.20
N GLN A 370 -12.14 17.18 2.29
CA GLN A 370 -12.45 16.75 3.65
C GLN A 370 -13.96 16.56 3.85
N ILE A 371 -14.79 17.48 3.37
CA ILE A 371 -16.24 17.34 3.41
C ILE A 371 -16.71 16.16 2.55
N GLN A 372 -16.08 15.94 1.39
CA GLN A 372 -16.38 14.82 0.49
C GLN A 372 -16.05 13.44 1.10
N GLN A 373 -15.19 13.34 2.11
CA GLN A 373 -14.91 12.06 2.78
C GLN A 373 -16.11 11.52 3.57
N LEU A 374 -17.11 12.36 3.87
CA LEU A 374 -18.31 11.90 4.55
C LEU A 374 -19.17 11.06 3.61
N ASN A 375 -19.74 9.98 4.15
CA ASN A 375 -20.64 9.11 3.40
C ASN A 375 -21.76 9.91 2.72
N ARG A 376 -22.08 9.54 1.48
CA ARG A 376 -23.16 10.14 0.66
C ARG A 376 -22.96 11.62 0.31
N VAL A 377 -21.77 12.17 0.53
CA VAL A 377 -21.43 13.53 0.10
C VAL A 377 -20.81 13.48 -1.29
N SER A 378 -21.52 14.01 -2.27
CA SER A 378 -21.01 14.14 -3.64
C SER A 378 -20.01 15.31 -3.76
N PRO A 379 -19.14 15.32 -4.79
CA PRO A 379 -18.25 16.45 -5.07
C PRO A 379 -19.00 17.78 -5.16
N ALA A 380 -20.21 17.78 -5.76
CA ALA A 380 -21.04 18.96 -5.88
C ALA A 380 -21.52 19.48 -4.51
N VAL A 381 -21.96 18.57 -3.63
CA VAL A 381 -22.40 18.94 -2.27
C VAL A 381 -21.23 19.51 -1.46
N ALA A 382 -20.07 18.86 -1.53
CA ALA A 382 -18.87 19.35 -0.88
C ALA A 382 -18.46 20.74 -1.38
N ALA A 383 -18.47 20.96 -2.70
CA ALA A 383 -18.21 22.27 -3.29
C ALA A 383 -19.24 23.32 -2.86
N GLY A 384 -20.53 22.95 -2.75
CA GLY A 384 -21.59 23.83 -2.26
C GLY A 384 -21.37 24.27 -0.81
N VAL A 385 -21.05 23.32 0.07
CA VAL A 385 -20.73 23.59 1.48
C VAL A 385 -19.46 24.44 1.60
N SER A 386 -18.39 24.09 0.90
CA SER A 386 -17.13 24.84 0.92
C SER A 386 -17.22 26.21 0.26
N SER A 387 -18.16 26.43 -0.66
CA SER A 387 -18.43 27.75 -1.22
C SER A 387 -19.21 28.64 -0.25
N ALA A 388 -20.20 28.07 0.44
CA ALA A 388 -20.96 28.78 1.48
C ALA A 388 -20.11 29.06 2.72
N PHE A 389 -19.22 28.14 3.08
CA PHE A 389 -18.30 28.24 4.21
C PHE A 389 -16.86 27.95 3.75
N PRO A 390 -16.12 28.98 3.30
CA PRO A 390 -14.77 28.83 2.73
C PRO A 390 -13.70 28.30 3.68
N SER A 391 -13.97 28.22 4.98
CA SER A 391 -13.04 27.65 5.95
C SER A 391 -13.77 26.87 7.05
N PRO A 392 -13.12 25.85 7.64
CA PRO A 392 -13.67 25.10 8.79
C PRO A 392 -14.03 26.02 9.97
N GLN A 393 -13.22 27.06 10.20
CA GLN A 393 -13.43 28.01 11.29
C GLN A 393 -14.70 28.84 11.10
N LEU A 394 -15.02 29.26 9.87
CA LEU A 394 -16.26 29.97 9.57
C LEU A 394 -17.49 29.08 9.83
N LEU A 395 -17.44 27.82 9.41
CA LEU A 395 -18.51 26.86 9.66
C LEU A 395 -18.69 26.57 11.17
N LEU A 396 -17.59 26.37 11.89
CA LEU A 396 -17.61 26.19 13.35
C LEU A 396 -18.16 27.40 14.09
N LYS A 397 -17.82 28.62 13.64
CA LYS A 397 -18.36 29.85 14.21
C LYS A 397 -19.88 29.95 13.98
N ALA A 398 -20.35 29.67 12.77
CA ALA A 398 -21.77 29.66 12.47
C ALA A 398 -22.56 28.68 13.35
N TYR A 399 -22.00 27.50 13.66
CA TYR A 399 -22.63 26.58 14.62
C TYR A 399 -22.67 27.13 16.05
N LYS A 400 -21.62 27.83 16.50
CA LYS A 400 -21.57 28.42 17.86
C LYS A 400 -22.57 29.57 18.03
N ASP A 401 -22.79 30.34 16.98
CA ASP A 401 -23.67 31.51 17.00
C ASP A 401 -25.17 31.11 17.06
N LEU A 402 -25.51 29.87 16.71
CA LEU A 402 -26.87 29.31 16.83
C LEU A 402 -27.18 28.83 18.24
N GLY A 403 -28.39 29.13 18.74
CA GLY A 403 -28.82 28.84 20.11
C GLY A 403 -29.39 27.42 20.31
N SER A 404 -29.99 26.84 19.27
CA SER A 404 -30.63 25.52 19.33
C SER A 404 -29.82 24.42 18.64
N GLU A 405 -29.77 23.23 19.22
CA GLU A 405 -29.14 22.06 18.59
C GLU A 405 -29.85 21.67 17.28
N GLY A 406 -31.17 21.87 17.19
CA GLY A 406 -31.95 21.59 15.98
C GLY A 406 -31.56 22.51 14.82
N GLU A 407 -31.35 23.79 15.09
CA GLU A 407 -30.89 24.78 14.10
C GLU A 407 -29.47 24.46 13.64
N ARG A 408 -28.58 24.08 14.58
CA ARG A 408 -27.21 23.66 14.25
C ARG A 408 -27.20 22.45 13.32
N LYS A 409 -28.02 21.43 13.61
CA LYS A 409 -28.18 20.25 12.74
C LYS A 409 -28.75 20.60 11.37
N GLY A 410 -29.59 21.62 11.28
CA GLY A 410 -30.25 22.07 10.04
C GLY A 410 -29.50 23.13 9.23
N LEU A 411 -28.39 23.70 9.73
CA LEU A 411 -27.73 24.87 9.14
C LEU A 411 -27.41 24.71 7.64
N LEU A 412 -27.00 23.52 7.21
CA LEU A 412 -26.60 23.25 5.83
C LEU A 412 -27.75 22.65 5.00
N ALA A 413 -28.88 22.30 5.61
CA ALA A 413 -29.92 21.47 4.98
C ALA A 413 -30.52 22.13 3.74
N ASP A 414 -30.71 23.45 3.78
CA ASP A 414 -31.33 24.23 2.71
C ASP A 414 -30.34 24.79 1.69
N LEU A 415 -29.04 24.51 1.82
CA LEU A 415 -28.04 24.95 0.86
C LEU A 415 -28.31 24.35 -0.52
N SER A 416 -28.40 25.22 -1.52
CA SER A 416 -28.57 24.87 -2.93
C SER A 416 -27.23 24.44 -3.54
N VAL A 417 -27.24 23.30 -4.21
CA VAL A 417 -26.11 22.67 -4.86
C VAL A 417 -26.45 22.48 -6.33
N LYS A 418 -25.61 23.04 -7.21
CA LYS A 418 -25.72 22.80 -8.66
C LYS A 418 -25.03 21.49 -9.01
N SER A 419 -25.80 20.49 -9.44
CA SER A 419 -25.29 19.20 -9.91
C SER A 419 -25.69 19.04 -11.37
N GLY A 420 -24.79 19.42 -12.28
CA GLY A 420 -25.10 19.53 -13.71
C GLY A 420 -26.18 20.59 -13.98
N GLU A 421 -27.21 20.22 -14.72
CA GLU A 421 -28.35 21.10 -15.07
C GLU A 421 -29.41 21.21 -13.96
N ARG A 422 -29.34 20.40 -12.90
CA ARG A 422 -30.36 20.37 -11.84
C ARG A 422 -29.82 20.93 -10.53
N GLU A 423 -30.64 21.77 -9.89
CA GLU A 423 -30.39 22.27 -8.54
C GLU A 423 -30.96 21.29 -7.51
N ARG A 424 -30.15 20.89 -6.54
CA ARG A 424 -30.52 19.99 -5.44
C ARG A 424 -30.16 20.64 -4.11
N ARG A 425 -30.84 20.28 -3.03
CA ARG A 425 -30.45 20.71 -1.67
C ARG A 425 -29.52 19.68 -1.03
N VAL A 426 -28.68 20.13 -0.10
CA VAL A 426 -27.82 19.25 0.71
C VAL A 426 -28.68 18.28 1.55
N GLY A 427 -29.77 18.77 2.13
CA GLY A 427 -30.69 17.95 2.93
C GLY A 427 -30.27 17.81 4.41
N PRO A 428 -31.24 17.47 5.28
CA PRO A 428 -31.05 17.49 6.73
C PRO A 428 -30.11 16.40 7.26
N GLU A 429 -30.05 15.26 6.58
CA GLU A 429 -29.19 14.13 6.99
C GLU A 429 -27.71 14.49 6.83
N ILE A 430 -27.31 15.00 5.66
CA ILE A 430 -25.93 15.45 5.40
C ILE A 430 -25.58 16.63 6.32
N SER A 431 -26.49 17.57 6.52
CA SER A 431 -26.28 18.71 7.42
C SER A 431 -25.98 18.26 8.87
N ASN A 432 -26.78 17.34 9.40
CA ASN A 432 -26.55 16.76 10.73
C ASN A 432 -25.22 15.99 10.79
N ARG A 433 -24.87 15.22 9.75
CA ARG A 433 -23.61 14.47 9.66
C ARG A 433 -22.39 15.39 9.74
N VAL A 434 -22.38 16.49 8.96
CA VAL A 434 -21.31 17.49 8.96
C VAL A 434 -21.21 18.19 10.33
N TYR A 435 -22.36 18.54 10.93
CA TYR A 435 -22.38 19.12 12.28
C TYR A 435 -21.75 18.17 13.32
N ARG A 436 -22.19 16.90 13.35
CA ARG A 436 -21.65 15.89 14.27
C ARG A 436 -20.15 15.69 14.06
N PHE A 437 -19.70 15.58 12.80
CA PHE A 437 -18.29 15.40 12.46
C PHE A 437 -17.41 16.53 13.01
N LEU A 438 -17.85 17.78 12.91
CA LEU A 438 -17.05 18.95 13.32
C LEU A 438 -17.16 19.28 14.81
N THR A 439 -18.18 18.79 15.52
CA THR A 439 -18.47 19.23 16.90
C THR A 439 -18.41 18.12 17.95
N ALA A 440 -18.51 16.86 17.55
CA ALA A 440 -18.44 15.75 18.49
C ALA A 440 -17.04 15.58 19.10
N GLN A 441 -17.00 15.32 20.41
CA GLN A 441 -15.76 15.00 21.13
C GLN A 441 -15.52 13.49 21.22
N ASN A 442 -16.54 12.68 20.97
CA ASN A 442 -16.43 11.22 21.00
C ASN A 442 -15.95 10.71 19.63
N PRO A 443 -14.72 10.15 19.53
CA PRO A 443 -14.21 9.62 18.26
C PRO A 443 -14.95 8.36 17.78
N GLN A 444 -15.74 7.72 18.65
CA GLN A 444 -16.54 6.54 18.32
C GLN A 444 -17.99 6.89 17.97
N LEU A 445 -18.34 8.17 17.82
CA LEU A 445 -19.69 8.58 17.47
C LEU A 445 -20.00 8.18 16.03
N VAL A 446 -21.05 7.38 15.86
CA VAL A 446 -21.60 7.07 14.54
C VAL A 446 -22.30 8.31 13.98
N LEU A 447 -21.90 8.72 12.77
CA LEU A 447 -22.36 9.95 12.15
C LEU A 447 -23.73 9.81 11.46
N ASP A 448 -24.18 8.56 11.22
CA ASP A 448 -25.45 8.22 10.57
C ASP A 448 -26.68 8.30 11.50
#